data_AF-A0A1E1X1N4-F1
#
_entry.id   AF-A0A1E1X1N4-F1
#
_cell.length_a   1.000
_cell.length_b   1.000
_cell.length_c   1.000
_cell.angle_alpha   90.00
_cell.angle_beta   90.00
_cell.angle_gamma   90.00
#
_symmetry.space_group_name_H-M   'P 1'
#
loop_
_entity.id
_entity.type
_entity.pdbx_description
1 polymer ?
#
loop_
_entity_poly.entity_id
_entity_poly.type
_entity_poly.pdbx_seq_one_letter_code
_entity_poly.pdbx_strand_id
1 'polypeptide(L)'
;VLLVLLLSQYTVAAEQDESDETDSSEEDYSYEDSNKEKEKEDSGKKFGPLGLKVETLAGNKTVTKATYGNNETCYESEFLGNWSAHSKCLMPCNTEYPRVCNALAEDGCTCLQRKDFPTVGVCAMRNVTPGNDDHLYNTTNTVS
;
A
#
# COMPACT_ATOMS: atom_id res chain seq x y z
N VAL A 1 7.01 -34.86 -0.32
CA VAL A 1 5.65 -34.38 0.01
C VAL A 1 5.74 -32.87 0.09
N LEU A 2 5.65 -32.19 -1.05
CA LEU A 2 4.46 -31.41 -1.46
C LEU A 2 4.27 -30.24 -0.47
N LEU A 3 4.62 -28.99 -0.76
CA LEU A 3 4.19 -28.14 -1.88
C LEU A 3 5.31 -27.16 -2.28
N VAL A 4 5.85 -27.32 -3.49
CA VAL A 4 6.52 -26.23 -4.24
C VAL A 4 5.87 -26.22 -5.61
N LEU A 5 4.66 -25.68 -5.70
CA LEU A 5 3.90 -25.38 -6.92
C LEU A 5 2.96 -24.25 -6.47
N LEU A 6 2.95 -23.05 -7.02
CA LEU A 6 2.80 -22.70 -8.42
C LEU A 6 3.34 -21.28 -8.62
N LEU A 7 4.04 -21.04 -9.72
CA LEU A 7 3.95 -19.87 -10.59
C LEU A 7 5.13 -19.96 -11.56
N SER A 8 4.96 -20.71 -12.64
CA SER A 8 5.84 -20.59 -13.81
C SER A 8 5.01 -20.68 -15.09
N GLN A 9 4.81 -19.50 -15.67
CA GLN A 9 4.94 -19.20 -17.09
C GLN A 9 3.93 -19.84 -18.06
N TYR A 10 2.92 -19.04 -18.41
CA TYR A 10 2.20 -19.14 -19.66
C TYR A 10 3.19 -18.91 -20.83
N THR A 11 3.44 -19.94 -21.62
CA THR A 11 4.00 -19.83 -22.96
C THR A 11 2.85 -19.75 -23.96
N VAL A 12 2.73 -18.64 -24.68
CA VAL A 12 1.86 -18.52 -25.86
C VAL A 12 2.75 -18.58 -27.10
N ALA A 13 2.43 -19.53 -27.98
CA ALA A 13 3.10 -19.78 -29.24
C ALA A 13 2.82 -18.64 -30.23
N ALA A 14 3.86 -18.26 -30.98
CA ALA A 14 3.81 -17.34 -32.10
C ALA A 14 3.48 -18.10 -33.38
N GLU A 15 2.57 -17.57 -34.19
CA GLU A 15 2.48 -17.84 -35.63
C GLU A 15 2.21 -16.51 -36.36
N GLN A 16 2.92 -16.34 -37.48
CA GLN A 16 2.96 -15.17 -38.36
C GLN A 16 1.92 -15.31 -39.47
N ASP A 17 1.29 -14.20 -39.85
CA ASP A 17 0.84 -13.78 -41.21
C ASP A 17 -0.18 -12.65 -41.01
N GLU A 18 -0.40 -11.63 -41.83
CA GLU A 18 0.09 -11.18 -43.14
C GLU A 18 -0.26 -9.67 -43.18
N SER A 19 0.38 -8.93 -44.09
CA SER A 19 0.27 -7.49 -44.34
C SER A 19 -1.15 -6.90 -44.42
N ASP A 20 -1.32 -5.66 -43.93
CA ASP A 20 -2.01 -4.63 -44.73
C ASP A 20 -1.56 -3.22 -44.33
N GLU A 21 -1.34 -2.38 -45.34
CA GLU A 21 -0.94 -0.98 -45.20
C GLU A 21 -2.11 -0.18 -44.62
N THR A 22 -1.86 0.75 -43.71
CA THR A 22 -2.85 1.80 -43.47
C THR A 22 -2.21 3.14 -43.17
N ASP A 23 -2.80 4.09 -43.88
CA ASP A 23 -2.37 5.43 -44.22
C ASP A 23 -2.33 6.39 -43.04
N SER A 24 -1.49 7.40 -43.22
CA SER A 24 -1.24 8.51 -42.33
C SER A 24 -2.50 9.35 -42.11
N SER A 25 -2.86 9.59 -40.85
CA SER A 25 -3.56 10.82 -40.49
C SER A 25 -3.16 11.25 -39.08
N GLU A 26 -2.47 12.38 -39.04
CA GLU A 26 -2.14 13.12 -37.83
C GLU A 26 -3.44 13.73 -37.27
N GLU A 27 -3.97 13.17 -36.20
CA GLU A 27 -5.06 13.79 -35.44
C GLU A 27 -4.50 14.44 -34.17
N ASP A 28 -4.56 15.77 -34.18
CA ASP A 28 -4.20 16.73 -33.14
C ASP A 28 -5.18 16.62 -31.95
N TYR A 29 -4.81 15.86 -30.91
CA TYR A 29 -5.58 15.78 -29.68
C TYR A 29 -5.26 16.97 -28.76
N SER A 30 -5.93 18.08 -29.01
CA SER A 30 -6.03 19.22 -28.09
C SER A 30 -6.76 18.80 -26.80
N TYR A 31 -6.02 18.64 -25.69
CA TYR A 31 -6.61 18.44 -24.36
C TYR A 31 -7.25 19.74 -23.88
N GLU A 32 -8.58 19.84 -24.00
CA GLU A 32 -9.35 20.85 -23.28
C GLU A 32 -9.41 20.48 -21.78
N ASP A 33 -8.50 21.09 -21.02
CA ASP A 33 -8.55 21.24 -19.57
C ASP A 33 -9.78 22.10 -19.20
N SER A 34 -10.88 21.44 -18.83
CA SER A 34 -11.97 22.03 -18.05
C SER A 34 -13.00 20.96 -17.69
N ASN A 35 -12.83 20.26 -16.57
CA ASN A 35 -13.97 20.00 -15.70
C ASN A 35 -13.55 19.69 -14.27
N LYS A 36 -13.72 20.73 -13.46
CA LYS A 36 -13.73 20.74 -12.00
C LYS A 36 -14.95 19.94 -11.52
N GLU A 37 -14.90 18.63 -11.68
CA GLU A 37 -15.87 17.74 -11.07
C GLU A 37 -15.63 17.73 -9.57
N LYS A 38 -16.55 18.39 -8.88
CA LYS A 38 -16.73 18.38 -7.44
C LYS A 38 -16.47 16.96 -6.94
N GLU A 39 -15.41 16.80 -6.16
CA GLU A 39 -15.26 15.67 -5.25
C GLU A 39 -16.53 15.66 -4.41
N LYS A 40 -17.49 14.80 -4.79
CA LYS A 40 -18.54 14.40 -3.89
C LYS A 40 -17.77 13.79 -2.74
N GLU A 41 -17.86 14.38 -1.56
CA GLU A 41 -17.59 13.67 -0.31
C GLU A 41 -18.54 12.48 -0.32
N ASP A 42 -18.08 11.40 -0.94
CA ASP A 42 -18.65 10.11 -0.74
C ASP A 42 -18.45 9.86 0.75
N SER A 43 -19.55 9.88 1.50
CA SER A 43 -19.57 9.36 2.86
C SER A 43 -19.24 7.86 2.89
N GLY A 44 -18.84 7.24 1.76
CA GLY A 44 -17.56 6.58 1.58
C GLY A 44 -17.04 5.96 2.86
N LYS A 45 -17.50 4.73 3.10
CA LYS A 45 -17.23 3.93 4.30
C LYS A 45 -15.75 4.09 4.69
N LYS A 46 -15.50 4.69 5.85
CA LYS A 46 -14.15 4.97 6.36
C LYS A 46 -13.31 3.69 6.31
N PHE A 47 -12.39 3.63 5.35
CA PHE A 47 -11.44 2.53 5.21
C PHE A 47 -10.28 2.78 6.17
N GLY A 48 -9.95 1.83 7.03
CA GLY A 48 -8.84 2.00 7.96
C GLY A 48 -8.60 0.81 8.89
N PRO A 49 -7.74 0.97 9.90
CA PRO A 49 -7.40 -0.08 10.85
C PRO A 49 -8.61 -0.52 11.67
N LEU A 50 -8.78 -1.84 11.80
CA LEU A 50 -9.87 -2.46 12.56
C LEU A 50 -9.36 -3.15 13.83
N GLY A 51 -8.12 -3.65 13.82
CA GLY A 51 -7.50 -4.28 14.98
C GLY A 51 -6.12 -4.86 14.68
N LEU A 52 -5.43 -5.29 15.74
CA LEU A 52 -4.18 -6.03 15.60
C LEU A 52 -4.02 -7.08 16.69
N LYS A 53 -3.12 -8.03 16.43
CA LYS A 53 -2.68 -9.06 17.37
C LYS A 53 -1.18 -9.27 17.21
N VAL A 54 -0.45 -9.23 18.32
CA VAL A 54 0.99 -9.55 18.35
C VAL A 54 1.17 -11.01 18.74
N GLU A 55 1.95 -11.74 17.96
CA GLU A 55 2.27 -13.14 18.19
C GLU A 55 3.78 -13.33 18.23
N THR A 56 4.25 -14.20 19.13
CA THR A 56 5.65 -14.65 19.16
C THR A 56 5.72 -16.03 18.54
N LEU A 57 6.43 -16.14 17.43
CA LEU A 57 6.67 -17.39 16.71
C LEU A 57 7.88 -18.13 17.29
N ALA A 58 8.04 -19.39 16.90
CA ALA A 58 9.22 -20.17 17.23
C ALA A 58 10.51 -19.43 16.83
N GLY A 59 11.52 -19.48 17.69
CA GLY A 59 12.78 -18.75 17.48
C GLY A 59 12.76 -17.28 17.92
N ASN A 60 11.87 -16.89 18.85
CA ASN A 60 11.76 -15.53 19.40
C ASN A 60 11.45 -14.44 18.36
N LYS A 61 10.87 -14.83 17.23
CA LYS A 61 10.47 -13.90 16.18
C LYS A 61 9.09 -13.34 16.49
N THR A 62 8.97 -12.03 16.63
CA THR A 62 7.68 -11.37 16.81
C THR A 62 7.06 -11.02 15.46
N VAL A 63 5.76 -11.22 15.33
CA VAL A 63 4.94 -10.80 14.18
C VAL A 63 3.70 -10.09 14.71
N THR A 64 3.31 -9.01 14.05
CA THR A 64 2.03 -8.33 14.27
C THR A 64 1.11 -8.62 13.11
N LYS A 65 -0.03 -9.26 13.39
CA LYS A 65 -1.15 -9.42 12.45
C LYS A 65 -2.05 -8.22 12.59
N ALA A 66 -2.33 -7.52 11.50
CA ALA A 66 -3.26 -6.39 11.50
C ALA A 66 -4.42 -6.65 10.55
N THR A 67 -5.61 -6.23 10.97
CA THR A 67 -6.83 -6.26 10.17
C THR A 67 -7.23 -4.82 9.87
N TYR A 68 -7.55 -4.53 8.62
CA TYR A 68 -7.94 -3.21 8.15
C TYR A 68 -8.99 -3.33 7.04
N GLY A 69 -9.80 -2.29 6.86
CA GLY A 69 -10.91 -2.32 5.94
C GLY A 69 -12.06 -1.44 6.38
N ASN A 70 -13.28 -1.88 6.08
CA ASN A 70 -14.54 -1.26 6.46
C ASN A 70 -15.61 -2.36 6.70
N ASN A 71 -16.87 -1.96 6.85
CA ASN A 71 -17.96 -2.91 7.13
C ASN A 71 -18.27 -3.91 5.98
N GLU A 72 -17.75 -3.68 4.77
CA GLU A 72 -17.97 -4.54 3.60
C GLU A 72 -16.77 -5.38 3.25
N THR A 73 -15.56 -4.86 3.47
CA THR A 73 -14.33 -5.50 3.03
C THR A 73 -13.29 -5.41 4.12
N CYS A 74 -12.75 -6.56 4.52
CA CYS A 74 -11.70 -6.69 5.51
C CYS A 74 -10.50 -7.40 4.88
N TYR A 75 -9.31 -6.88 5.16
CA TYR A 75 -8.03 -7.44 4.75
C TYR A 75 -7.18 -7.71 5.98
N GLU A 76 -6.25 -8.66 5.84
CA GLU A 76 -5.25 -8.96 6.86
C GLU A 76 -3.84 -8.83 6.28
N SER A 77 -2.90 -8.39 7.11
CA SER A 77 -1.49 -8.35 6.75
C SER A 77 -0.62 -8.65 7.96
N GLU A 78 0.53 -9.27 7.71
CA GLU A 78 1.52 -9.60 8.73
C GLU A 78 2.72 -8.67 8.61
N PHE A 79 3.12 -8.09 9.74
CA PHE A 79 4.28 -7.21 9.84
C PHE A 79 5.29 -7.84 10.79
N LEU A 80 6.55 -7.94 10.36
CA LEU A 80 7.61 -8.42 11.24
C LEU A 80 7.83 -7.44 12.38
N GLY A 81 8.03 -7.96 13.59
CA GLY A 81 8.25 -7.16 14.79
C GLY A 81 6.97 -6.76 15.53
N ASN A 82 7.11 -5.90 16.54
CA ASN A 82 6.02 -5.48 17.42
C ASN A 82 5.49 -4.10 17.01
N TRP A 83 4.34 -4.08 16.34
CA TRP A 83 3.68 -2.86 15.86
C TRP A 83 2.49 -2.43 16.71
N SER A 84 2.36 -2.94 17.95
CA SER A 84 1.22 -2.67 18.83
C SER A 84 0.99 -1.17 19.09
N ALA A 85 2.06 -0.39 19.16
CA ALA A 85 2.01 1.06 19.34
C ALA A 85 1.51 1.83 18.10
N HIS A 86 1.23 1.15 16.98
CA HIS A 86 0.72 1.75 15.74
C HIS A 86 -0.73 1.32 15.43
N SER A 87 -1.48 0.80 16.41
CA SER A 87 -2.83 0.22 16.23
C SER A 87 -3.84 1.10 15.49
N LYS A 88 -3.75 2.42 15.63
CA LYS A 88 -4.63 3.39 14.94
C LYS A 88 -4.29 3.64 13.48
N CYS A 89 -3.10 3.21 13.04
CA CYS A 89 -2.58 3.49 11.71
C CYS A 89 -2.28 2.22 10.90
N LEU A 90 -2.03 1.08 11.56
CA LEU A 90 -1.31 -0.05 10.97
C LEU A 90 -2.05 -0.70 9.78
N MET A 91 -1.57 -0.39 8.57
CA MET A 91 -1.99 -1.00 7.31
C MET A 91 -0.94 -0.75 6.22
N PRO A 92 -0.91 -1.53 5.13
CA PRO A 92 0.01 -1.27 4.02
C PRO A 92 -0.28 0.06 3.32
N CYS A 93 0.75 0.69 2.75
CA CYS A 93 0.60 1.86 1.89
C CYS A 93 1.57 1.82 0.72
N ASN A 94 1.19 2.51 -0.35
CA ASN A 94 2.09 2.89 -1.42
C ASN A 94 2.67 4.27 -1.07
N THR A 95 3.99 4.41 -1.08
CA THR A 95 4.69 5.65 -0.70
C THR A 95 4.55 6.76 -1.74
N GLU A 96 4.34 6.41 -3.02
CA GLU A 96 4.03 7.36 -4.09
C GLU A 96 2.58 7.85 -4.00
N TYR A 97 1.68 7.03 -3.44
CA TYR A 97 0.26 7.33 -3.27
C TYR A 97 -0.21 7.16 -1.81
N PRO A 98 0.30 7.97 -0.85
CA PRO A 98 0.08 7.76 0.59
C PRO A 98 -1.33 8.19 1.07
N ARG A 99 -2.29 8.37 0.16
CA ARG A 99 -3.66 8.86 0.46
C ARG A 99 -4.34 8.04 1.55
N VAL A 100 -4.10 6.73 1.56
CA VAL A 100 -4.69 5.80 2.53
C VAL A 100 -4.24 6.07 3.98
N CYS A 101 -2.98 6.48 4.20
CA CYS A 101 -2.54 6.90 5.54
C CYS A 101 -2.94 8.35 5.84
N ASN A 102 -2.99 9.22 4.83
CA ASN A 102 -3.36 10.63 4.99
C ASN A 102 -4.83 10.79 5.38
N ALA A 103 -5.70 9.87 4.96
CA ALA A 103 -7.08 9.78 5.44
C ALA A 103 -7.17 9.49 6.96
N LEU A 104 -6.07 9.04 7.57
CA LEU A 104 -5.91 8.79 9.00
C LEU A 104 -5.02 9.86 9.66
N ALA A 105 -4.76 10.99 8.99
CA ALA A 105 -3.80 11.98 9.48
C ALA A 105 -4.21 12.62 10.81
N GLU A 106 -5.51 12.69 11.11
CA GLU A 106 -6.03 13.13 12.41
C GLU A 106 -5.51 12.26 13.57
N ASP A 107 -5.23 10.98 13.30
CA ASP A 107 -4.63 10.04 14.25
C ASP A 107 -3.09 10.08 14.25
N GLY A 108 -2.49 11.05 13.56
CA GLY A 108 -1.05 11.22 13.49
C GLY A 108 -0.35 10.18 12.60
N CYS A 109 -1.05 9.57 11.65
CA CYS A 109 -0.50 8.53 10.78
C CYS A 109 0.34 9.07 9.61
N THR A 110 1.39 8.34 9.23
CA THR A 110 2.23 8.60 8.04
C THR A 110 2.61 7.28 7.36
N CYS A 111 2.91 7.33 6.06
CA CYS A 111 3.40 6.16 5.32
C CYS A 111 4.91 6.01 5.49
N LEU A 112 5.36 4.99 6.23
CA LEU A 112 6.78 4.70 6.43
C LEU A 112 7.29 3.78 5.32
N GLN A 113 8.23 4.32 4.55
CA GLN A 113 8.89 3.62 3.46
C GLN A 113 9.74 2.44 3.96
N ARG A 114 9.68 1.31 3.24
CA ARG A 114 10.63 0.21 3.42
C ARG A 114 11.99 0.54 2.81
N LYS A 115 13.06 0.15 3.49
CA LYS A 115 14.44 0.36 3.05
C LYS A 115 14.78 -0.40 1.76
N ASP A 116 14.26 -1.62 1.62
CA ASP A 116 14.57 -2.53 0.52
C ASP A 116 13.65 -2.37 -0.69
N PHE A 117 12.46 -1.79 -0.52
CA PHE A 117 11.53 -1.53 -1.60
C PHE A 117 10.82 -0.17 -1.42
N PRO A 118 11.40 0.92 -1.97
CA PRO A 118 10.98 2.28 -1.71
C PRO A 118 9.51 2.60 -2.04
N THR A 119 8.87 1.88 -2.95
CA THR A 119 7.48 2.14 -3.37
C THR A 119 6.43 1.51 -2.43
N VAL A 120 6.87 0.65 -1.50
CA VAL A 120 6.00 0.01 -0.50
C VAL A 120 6.34 0.54 0.89
N GLY A 121 5.28 0.77 1.68
CA GLY A 121 5.40 1.23 3.04
C GLY A 121 4.30 0.70 3.96
N VAL A 122 4.33 1.20 5.18
CA VAL A 122 3.37 0.87 6.23
C VAL A 122 2.86 2.16 6.85
N CYS A 123 1.53 2.32 6.92
CA CYS A 123 0.92 3.39 7.69
C CYS A 123 1.23 3.18 9.17
N ALA A 124 1.87 4.16 9.80
CA ALA A 124 2.32 4.09 11.18
C ALA A 124 2.15 5.45 11.87
N MET A 125 1.94 5.44 13.19
CA MET A 125 1.95 6.67 13.98
C MET A 125 3.30 7.38 13.85
N ARG A 126 3.26 8.69 13.61
CA ARG A 126 4.43 9.57 13.69
C ARG A 126 5.04 9.52 15.09
N ASN A 127 6.35 9.72 15.18
CA ASN A 127 7.12 9.77 16.43
C ASN A 127 7.08 8.49 17.29
N VAL A 128 6.53 7.38 16.77
CA VAL A 128 6.57 6.06 17.40
C VAL A 128 7.59 5.21 16.65
N THR A 129 8.44 4.51 17.39
CA THR A 129 9.46 3.62 16.81
C THR A 129 8.78 2.49 16.04
N PRO A 130 9.15 2.25 14.77
CA PRO A 130 8.68 1.13 13.97
C PRO A 130 8.87 -0.20 14.70
N GLY A 131 8.02 -1.18 14.38
CA GLY A 131 8.10 -2.49 15.01
C GLY A 131 9.35 -3.30 14.64
N ASN A 132 10.09 -2.90 13.60
CA ASN A 132 11.33 -3.50 13.14
C ASN A 132 12.26 -2.45 12.46
N ASP A 133 13.46 -2.88 12.07
CA ASP A 133 14.47 -2.01 11.44
C ASP A 133 14.38 -1.94 9.90
N ASP A 134 13.37 -2.52 9.27
CA ASP A 134 13.22 -2.58 7.80
C ASP A 134 12.64 -1.27 7.22
N HIS A 135 12.17 -0.36 8.07
CA HIS A 135 11.56 0.89 7.67
C HIS A 135 12.43 2.10 7.99
N LEU A 136 12.31 3.14 7.17
CA LEU A 136 12.93 4.44 7.46
C LEU A 136 12.12 5.16 8.54
N TYR A 137 12.82 5.60 9.60
CA TYR A 137 12.22 6.44 10.62
C TYR A 137 12.03 7.85 10.05
N ASN A 138 10.81 8.36 10.02
CA ASN A 138 10.56 9.72 9.57
C ASN A 138 10.74 10.68 10.77
N THR A 139 11.96 11.16 10.99
CA THR A 139 12.34 12.10 12.06
C THR A 139 11.99 13.56 11.76
N THR A 140 11.16 13.84 10.75
CA THR A 140 10.87 15.23 10.33
C THR A 140 9.90 15.93 11.28
N ASN A 141 10.41 16.30 12.46
CA ASN A 141 9.94 17.40 13.31
C ASN A 141 11.05 17.82 14.30
N THR A 142 12.25 18.08 13.79
CA THR A 142 13.19 18.98 14.47
C THR A 142 13.13 20.33 13.75
N VAL A 143 12.18 21.17 14.16
CA VAL A 143 12.26 22.60 13.89
C VAL A 143 13.43 23.11 14.74
N SER A 144 14.49 23.55 14.05
CA SER A 144 15.66 24.22 14.64
C SER A 144 15.31 25.58 15.22
#